data_AF-A0A847UBQ5-F1
#
_entry.id   AF-A0A847UBQ5-F1
#
_cell.length_a   1.000
_cell.length_b   1.000
_cell.length_c   1.000
_cell.angle_alpha   90.00
_cell.angle_beta   90.00
_cell.angle_gamma   90.00
#
_symmetry.space_group_name_H-M   'P 1'
#
loop_
_entity.id
_entity.type
_entity.pdbx_description
1 polymer ?
#
loop_
_entity_poly.entity_id
_entity_poly.type
_entity_poly.pdbx_seq_one_letter_code
_entity_poly.pdbx_strand_id
1 'polypeptide(L)'
;MAGVSASHLIIFIASMMVAASVVGVFTDSVGQLSDAISEQGVDVSSDVRSDIEIISDSGSDAIYNADGNENITLHVKNTGTLQLPARADRLDIFVDGAYQTDAEVTLVGGAEVWGAGDVVRVDISEPLDPGDHRVKIVVNGDEEVFEFRT
;
A
#
# COMPACT_ATOMS: atom_id res chain seq x y z
N MET A 1 28.45 -38.64 53.71
CA MET A 1 28.45 -38.60 52.22
C MET A 1 27.08 -38.32 51.59
N ALA A 2 25.95 -38.30 52.33
CA ALA A 2 24.63 -38.02 51.75
C ALA A 2 24.37 -36.54 51.36
N GLY A 3 24.98 -35.55 52.04
CA GLY A 3 24.72 -34.13 51.79
C GLY A 3 25.16 -33.61 50.41
N VAL A 4 26.23 -34.18 49.84
CA VAL A 4 26.74 -33.78 48.52
C VAL A 4 25.79 -34.22 47.40
N SER A 5 25.15 -35.39 47.54
CA SER A 5 24.17 -35.90 46.56
C SER A 5 22.89 -35.04 46.53
N ALA A 6 22.41 -34.61 47.71
CA ALA A 6 21.24 -33.74 47.79
C ALA A 6 21.47 -32.37 47.11
N SER A 7 22.66 -31.78 47.28
CA SER A 7 23.00 -30.49 46.64
C SER A 7 23.07 -30.59 45.10
N HIS A 8 23.63 -31.68 44.56
CA HIS A 8 23.68 -31.90 43.10
C HIS A 8 22.28 -32.08 42.51
N LEU A 9 21.39 -32.79 43.19
CA LEU A 9 20.02 -32.98 42.75
C LEU A 9 19.25 -31.66 42.68
N ILE A 10 19.42 -30.78 43.67
CA ILE A 10 18.78 -29.46 43.70
C ILE A 10 19.27 -28.60 42.53
N ILE A 11 20.57 -28.55 42.29
CA ILE A 11 21.15 -27.76 41.18
C ILE A 11 20.70 -28.33 39.82
N PHE A 12 20.63 -29.65 39.68
CA PHE A 12 20.14 -30.30 38.47
C PHE A 12 18.70 -29.89 38.16
N ILE A 13 17.79 -29.98 39.15
CA ILE A 13 16.39 -29.58 38.99
C ILE A 13 16.29 -28.08 38.69
N ALA A 14 17.04 -27.23 39.39
CA ALA A 14 17.06 -25.79 39.14
C ALA A 14 17.50 -25.47 37.71
N SER A 15 18.56 -26.12 37.21
CA SER A 15 19.04 -25.95 35.84
C SER A 15 18.03 -26.41 34.80
N MET A 16 17.30 -27.49 35.07
CA MET A 16 16.25 -28.00 34.19
C MET A 16 15.05 -27.05 34.12
N MET A 17 14.67 -26.43 35.25
CA MET A 17 13.62 -25.41 35.26
C MET A 17 14.02 -24.19 34.44
N VAL A 18 15.24 -23.68 34.61
CA VAL A 18 15.76 -22.56 33.83
C VAL A 18 15.79 -22.92 32.34
N ALA A 19 16.27 -24.12 31.99
CA ALA A 19 16.28 -24.59 30.61
C ALA A 19 14.86 -24.65 30.02
N ALA A 20 13.88 -25.17 30.76
CA ALA A 20 12.48 -25.21 30.32
C ALA A 20 11.89 -23.81 30.09
N SER A 21 12.18 -22.85 30.97
CA SER A 21 11.75 -21.46 30.80
C SER A 21 12.35 -20.81 29.55
N VAL A 22 13.64 -21.04 29.28
CA VAL A 22 14.31 -20.54 28.08
C VAL A 22 13.67 -21.14 26.82
N VAL A 23 13.43 -22.46 26.80
CA VAL A 23 12.80 -23.12 25.65
C VAL A 23 11.42 -22.53 25.35
N GLY A 24 10.60 -22.27 26.38
CA GLY A 24 9.29 -21.63 26.18
C GLY A 24 9.39 -20.28 25.47
N VAL A 25 10.23 -19.38 25.97
CA VAL A 25 10.43 -18.05 25.36
C VAL A 25 10.99 -18.15 23.94
N PHE A 26 11.92 -19.07 23.70
CA PHE A 26 12.47 -19.30 22.36
C PHE A 26 11.40 -19.80 21.38
N THR A 27 10.56 -20.75 21.79
CA THR A 27 9.46 -21.24 20.94
C THR A 27 8.46 -20.14 20.64
N ASP A 28 8.07 -19.33 21.63
CA ASP A 28 7.15 -18.21 21.43
C ASP A 28 7.75 -17.14 20.50
N SER A 29 9.05 -16.86 20.61
CA SER A 29 9.74 -15.88 19.77
C SER A 29 9.83 -16.35 18.32
N VAL A 30 10.13 -17.63 18.10
CA VAL A 30 10.15 -18.22 16.75
C VAL A 30 8.74 -18.24 16.16
N GLY A 31 7.72 -18.56 16.94
CA GLY A 31 6.32 -18.50 16.50
C GLY A 31 5.94 -17.10 16.02
N GLN A 32 6.18 -16.08 16.86
CA GLN A 32 5.93 -14.68 16.50
C GLN A 32 6.70 -14.25 15.24
N LEU A 33 7.95 -14.67 15.10
CA LEU A 33 8.74 -14.38 13.90
C LEU A 33 8.16 -15.06 12.66
N SER A 34 7.74 -16.32 12.77
CA SER A 34 7.10 -17.05 11.67
C SER A 34 5.80 -16.39 11.23
N ASP A 35 4.98 -15.94 12.18
CA ASP A 35 3.73 -15.24 11.89
C ASP A 35 4.01 -13.90 11.18
N ALA A 36 4.97 -13.11 11.68
CA ALA A 36 5.37 -11.85 11.07
C ALA A 36 5.91 -12.03 9.63
N ILE A 37 6.70 -13.08 9.39
CA ILE A 37 7.19 -13.41 8.05
C ILE A 37 6.03 -13.79 7.11
N SER A 38 5.06 -14.57 7.62
CA SER A 38 3.89 -14.96 6.83
C SER A 38 3.04 -13.75 6.45
N GLU A 39 2.78 -12.84 7.39
CA GLU A 39 2.05 -11.60 7.15
C GLU A 39 2.78 -10.71 6.14
N GLN A 40 4.08 -10.48 6.33
CA GLN A 40 4.89 -9.72 5.39
C GLN A 40 4.88 -10.31 3.97
N GLY A 41 4.84 -11.63 3.85
CA GLY A 41 4.75 -12.32 2.56
C GLY A 41 3.41 -12.10 1.85
N VAL A 42 2.31 -11.99 2.61
CA VAL A 42 0.99 -11.65 2.05
C VAL A 42 0.98 -10.21 1.56
N ASP A 43 1.51 -9.28 2.35
CA ASP A 43 1.54 -7.86 1.99
C ASP A 43 2.40 -7.62 0.75
N VAL A 44 3.64 -8.14 0.70
CA VAL A 44 4.50 -8.01 -0.49
C VAL A 44 3.88 -8.64 -1.73
N SER A 45 3.16 -9.75 -1.57
CA SER A 45 2.44 -10.38 -2.68
C SER A 45 1.26 -9.52 -3.16
N SER A 46 0.59 -8.82 -2.24
CA SER A 46 -0.45 -7.84 -2.55
C SER A 46 0.15 -6.68 -3.35
N ASP A 47 1.24 -6.09 -2.85
CA ASP A 47 1.94 -4.96 -3.49
C ASP A 47 2.42 -5.34 -4.90
N VAL A 48 3.07 -6.49 -5.08
CA VAL A 48 3.54 -6.94 -6.40
C VAL A 48 2.39 -7.21 -7.39
N ARG A 49 1.20 -7.54 -6.88
CA ARG A 49 0.02 -7.81 -7.72
C ARG A 49 -0.84 -6.57 -7.96
N SER A 50 -0.60 -5.51 -7.21
CA SER A 50 -1.16 -4.18 -7.39
C SER A 50 -0.20 -3.36 -8.22
N ASP A 51 -0.60 -3.07 -9.44
CA ASP A 51 0.19 -2.30 -10.38
C ASP A 51 -0.80 -1.45 -11.15
N ILE A 52 -0.58 -0.14 -11.17
CA ILE A 52 -1.40 0.83 -11.86
C ILE A 52 -0.52 1.66 -12.81
N GLU A 53 -1.10 2.16 -13.90
CA GLU A 53 -0.39 2.99 -14.86
C GLU A 53 -1.27 4.16 -15.28
N ILE A 54 -0.71 5.38 -15.28
CA ILE A 54 -1.41 6.56 -15.78
C ILE A 54 -1.29 6.59 -17.31
N ILE A 55 -2.41 6.37 -18.00
CA ILE A 55 -2.46 6.28 -19.47
C ILE A 55 -2.84 7.60 -20.15
N SER A 56 -2.74 8.71 -19.41
CA SER A 56 -3.13 10.04 -19.88
C SER A 56 -1.98 10.68 -20.67
N ASP A 57 -2.29 11.54 -21.63
CA ASP A 57 -1.28 12.23 -22.46
C ASP A 57 -0.97 13.61 -21.88
N SER A 58 0.27 13.83 -21.46
CA SER A 58 0.73 15.08 -20.83
C SER A 58 0.76 16.28 -21.77
N GLY A 59 0.70 16.05 -23.09
CA GLY A 59 0.60 17.11 -24.09
C GLY A 59 -0.84 17.46 -24.47
N SER A 60 -1.84 16.82 -23.87
CA SER A 60 -3.25 17.04 -24.19
C SER A 60 -3.87 18.15 -23.33
N ASP A 61 -4.59 19.07 -23.98
CA ASP A 61 -5.42 20.08 -23.29
C ASP A 61 -6.57 19.46 -22.48
N ALA A 62 -6.81 18.14 -22.60
CA ALA A 62 -7.83 17.43 -21.85
C ALA A 62 -7.42 17.09 -20.41
N ILE A 63 -6.15 17.29 -20.03
CA ILE A 63 -5.65 17.02 -18.67
C ILE A 63 -6.14 18.05 -17.68
N TYR A 64 -6.07 19.34 -18.03
CA TYR A 64 -6.47 20.43 -17.15
C TYR A 64 -7.46 21.36 -17.85
N ASN A 65 -8.62 21.54 -17.25
CA ASN A 65 -9.67 22.41 -17.79
C ASN A 65 -9.57 23.83 -17.21
N ALA A 66 -8.67 24.64 -17.77
CA ALA A 66 -8.45 26.03 -17.35
C ALA A 66 -9.63 26.98 -17.65
N ASP A 67 -10.41 26.72 -18.70
CA ASP A 67 -11.52 27.58 -19.14
C ASP A 67 -12.87 27.25 -18.47
N GLY A 68 -12.90 26.20 -17.65
CA GLY A 68 -14.12 25.61 -17.09
C GLY A 68 -14.09 25.49 -15.57
N ASN A 69 -14.15 24.26 -15.08
CA ASN A 69 -14.25 23.96 -13.64
C ASN A 69 -12.90 23.87 -12.92
N GLU A 70 -11.78 24.20 -13.60
CA GLU A 70 -10.42 24.10 -13.04
C GLU A 70 -10.15 22.71 -12.45
N ASN A 71 -10.49 21.66 -13.22
CA ASN A 71 -10.30 20.27 -12.80
C ASN A 71 -9.15 19.59 -13.56
N ILE A 72 -8.50 18.65 -12.88
CA ILE A 72 -7.51 17.75 -13.47
C ILE A 72 -8.21 16.43 -13.76
N THR A 73 -8.14 15.93 -15.00
CA THR A 73 -8.74 14.65 -15.40
C THR A 73 -7.64 13.68 -15.80
N LEU A 74 -7.50 12.58 -15.03
CA LEU A 74 -6.54 11.51 -15.31
C LEU A 74 -7.25 10.17 -15.51
N HIS A 75 -6.73 9.37 -16.43
CA HIS A 75 -7.11 7.99 -16.65
C HIS A 75 -6.02 7.08 -16.12
N VAL A 76 -6.39 6.22 -15.17
CA VAL A 76 -5.50 5.28 -14.50
C VAL A 76 -5.96 3.86 -14.80
N LYS A 77 -5.07 3.04 -15.33
CA LYS A 77 -5.33 1.65 -15.69
C LYS A 77 -4.77 0.73 -14.63
N ASN A 78 -5.49 -0.34 -14.29
CA ASN A 78 -4.93 -1.40 -13.46
C ASN A 78 -4.17 -2.37 -14.37
N THR A 79 -2.84 -2.34 -14.29
CA THR A 79 -1.89 -3.22 -15.01
C THR A 79 -1.60 -4.50 -14.21
N GLY A 80 -1.95 -4.50 -12.93
CA GLY A 80 -1.81 -5.63 -12.02
C GLY A 80 -2.87 -6.72 -12.18
N THR A 81 -2.85 -7.66 -11.22
CA THR A 81 -3.78 -8.80 -11.17
C THR A 81 -4.72 -8.75 -9.98
N LEU A 82 -4.49 -7.83 -9.03
CA LEU A 82 -5.36 -7.61 -7.89
C LEU A 82 -6.54 -6.73 -8.31
N GLN A 83 -7.74 -7.11 -7.87
CA GLN A 83 -8.90 -6.25 -8.03
C GLN A 83 -8.83 -5.11 -7.02
N LEU A 84 -8.93 -3.89 -7.52
CA LEU A 84 -8.86 -2.68 -6.72
C LEU A 84 -10.27 -2.08 -6.53
N PRO A 85 -10.55 -1.45 -5.39
CA PRO A 85 -11.78 -0.68 -5.19
C PRO A 85 -11.71 0.65 -5.96
N ALA A 86 -12.66 0.88 -6.86
CA ALA A 86 -12.79 2.15 -7.60
C ALA A 86 -13.44 3.25 -6.75
N ARG A 87 -12.77 3.72 -5.70
CA ARG A 87 -13.31 4.74 -4.79
C ARG A 87 -12.22 5.70 -4.34
N ALA A 88 -12.57 6.98 -4.24
CA ALA A 88 -11.64 8.04 -3.83
C ALA A 88 -11.01 7.81 -2.45
N ASP A 89 -11.71 7.16 -1.50
CA ASP A 89 -11.18 6.86 -0.16
C ASP A 89 -10.10 5.76 -0.14
N ARG A 90 -9.82 5.15 -1.29
CA ARG A 90 -8.83 4.09 -1.48
C ARG A 90 -7.66 4.50 -2.37
N LEU A 91 -7.68 5.74 -2.88
CA LEU A 91 -6.62 6.34 -3.68
C LEU A 91 -6.07 7.53 -2.91
N ASP A 92 -4.77 7.53 -2.64
CA ASP A 92 -4.11 8.71 -2.10
C ASP A 92 -3.60 9.56 -3.26
N ILE A 93 -4.15 10.76 -3.40
CA ILE A 93 -3.87 11.66 -4.52
C ILE A 93 -3.13 12.89 -4.00
N PHE A 94 -2.02 13.23 -4.64
CA PHE A 94 -1.23 14.40 -4.34
C PHE A 94 -1.05 15.25 -5.58
N VAL A 95 -1.26 16.56 -5.47
CA VAL A 95 -1.00 17.53 -6.53
C VAL A 95 0.07 18.48 -6.01
N ASP A 96 1.22 18.54 -6.69
CA ASP A 96 2.41 19.32 -6.28
C ASP A 96 2.86 19.08 -4.83
N GLY A 97 2.55 17.89 -4.29
CA GLY A 97 2.85 17.48 -2.93
C GLY A 97 1.77 17.82 -1.89
N ALA A 98 0.68 18.49 -2.28
CA ALA A 98 -0.49 18.69 -1.43
C ALA A 98 -1.46 17.50 -1.56
N TYR A 99 -1.89 16.94 -0.42
CA TYR A 99 -2.87 15.86 -0.40
C TYR A 99 -4.26 16.38 -0.77
N GLN A 100 -4.92 15.71 -1.71
CA GLN A 100 -6.22 16.10 -2.23
C GLN A 100 -7.33 15.22 -1.66
N THR A 101 -8.37 15.86 -1.13
CA THR A 101 -9.56 15.18 -0.61
C THR A 101 -10.78 15.31 -1.52
N ASP A 102 -10.76 16.29 -2.43
CA ASP A 102 -11.84 16.55 -3.37
C ASP A 102 -11.50 15.93 -4.74
N ALA A 103 -11.66 14.61 -4.81
CA ALA A 103 -11.47 13.83 -6.02
C ALA A 103 -12.65 12.88 -6.25
N GLU A 104 -13.10 12.79 -7.49
CA GLU A 104 -14.10 11.84 -7.95
C GLU A 104 -13.42 10.73 -8.74
N VAL A 105 -13.73 9.47 -8.39
CA VAL A 105 -13.19 8.29 -9.08
C VAL A 105 -14.35 7.55 -9.74
N THR A 106 -14.32 7.48 -11.07
CA THR A 106 -15.37 6.84 -11.87
C THR A 106 -14.78 5.71 -12.69
N LEU A 107 -15.35 4.51 -12.61
CA LEU A 107 -14.90 3.40 -13.44
C LEU A 107 -15.35 3.58 -14.90
N VAL A 108 -14.40 3.54 -15.83
CA VAL A 108 -14.68 3.63 -17.26
C VAL A 108 -15.22 2.28 -17.73
N GLY A 109 -16.40 2.29 -18.37
CA GLY A 109 -17.04 1.05 -18.86
C GLY A 109 -18.07 0.44 -17.91
N GLY A 110 -18.29 1.03 -16.72
CA GLY A 110 -19.45 0.72 -15.85
C GLY A 110 -19.39 -0.60 -15.09
N ALA A 111 -18.22 -1.24 -14.98
CA ALA A 111 -18.04 -2.35 -14.04
C ALA A 111 -18.08 -1.86 -12.57
N GLU A 112 -18.32 -2.79 -11.64
CA GLU A 112 -18.45 -2.48 -10.21
C GLU A 112 -17.10 -2.52 -9.47
N VAL A 113 -16.07 -3.10 -10.09
CA VAL A 113 -14.75 -3.35 -9.49
C VAL A 113 -13.67 -3.00 -10.51
N TRP A 114 -12.56 -2.41 -10.06
CA TRP A 114 -11.41 -2.06 -10.90
C TRP A 114 -10.51 -3.30 -11.08
N GLY A 115 -10.86 -4.13 -12.07
CA GLY A 115 -10.14 -5.35 -12.41
C GLY A 115 -8.90 -5.11 -13.26
N ALA A 116 -8.17 -6.19 -13.52
CA ALA A 116 -7.01 -6.17 -14.40
C ALA A 116 -7.40 -5.69 -15.81
N GLY A 117 -6.75 -4.63 -16.28
CA GLY A 117 -6.97 -3.99 -17.57
C GLY A 117 -8.05 -2.91 -17.58
N ASP A 118 -8.85 -2.79 -16.52
CA ASP A 118 -9.88 -1.77 -16.40
C ASP A 118 -9.25 -0.40 -16.12
N VAL A 119 -9.99 0.66 -16.48
CA VAL A 119 -9.54 2.05 -16.35
C VAL A 119 -10.49 2.81 -15.43
N VAL A 120 -9.94 3.59 -14.52
CA VAL A 120 -10.68 4.60 -13.76
C VAL A 120 -10.35 5.99 -14.29
N ARG A 121 -11.36 6.85 -14.34
CA ARG A 121 -11.21 8.28 -14.50
C ARG A 121 -11.17 8.91 -13.11
N VAL A 122 -10.15 9.71 -12.87
CA VAL A 122 -9.93 10.46 -11.64
C VAL A 122 -10.07 11.93 -12.00
N ASP A 123 -11.08 12.58 -11.44
CA ASP A 123 -11.30 14.02 -11.56
C ASP A 123 -10.91 14.68 -10.24
N ILE A 124 -9.96 15.60 -10.27
CA ILE A 124 -9.45 16.31 -9.09
C ILE A 124 -9.85 17.77 -9.22
N SER A 125 -10.55 18.31 -8.23
CA SER A 125 -10.99 19.71 -8.22
C SER A 125 -9.95 20.57 -7.51
N GLU A 126 -8.86 20.92 -8.20
CA GLU A 126 -7.79 21.77 -7.66
C GLU A 126 -7.36 22.80 -8.72
N PRO A 127 -7.49 24.11 -8.45
CA PRO A 127 -7.03 25.15 -9.36
C PRO A 127 -5.51 25.21 -9.39
N LEU A 128 -4.94 25.31 -10.60
CA LEU A 128 -3.50 25.34 -10.84
C LEU A 128 -3.07 26.67 -11.46
N ASP A 129 -1.94 27.19 -11.00
CA ASP A 129 -1.23 28.28 -11.68
C ASP A 129 -0.64 27.79 -13.02
N PRO A 130 -0.32 28.68 -13.98
CA PRO A 130 0.38 28.24 -15.19
C PRO A 130 1.80 27.73 -14.89
N GLY A 131 2.15 26.54 -15.35
CA GLY A 131 3.46 25.96 -15.08
C GLY A 131 3.53 24.44 -15.24
N ASP A 132 4.62 23.88 -14.72
CA ASP A 132 4.82 22.44 -14.68
C ASP A 132 4.22 21.91 -13.36
N HIS A 133 3.36 20.91 -13.44
CA HIS A 133 2.67 20.30 -12.31
C HIS A 133 2.91 18.81 -12.26
N ARG A 134 2.76 18.26 -11.06
CA ARG A 134 2.90 16.83 -10.82
C ARG A 134 1.76 16.29 -9.98
N VAL A 135 1.10 15.27 -10.51
CA VAL A 135 0.12 14.47 -9.79
C VAL A 135 0.76 13.14 -9.42
N LYS A 136 0.68 12.78 -8.14
CA LYS A 136 1.06 11.45 -7.64
C LYS A 136 -0.21 10.74 -7.18
N ILE A 137 -0.41 9.51 -7.63
CA ILE A 137 -1.51 8.64 -7.21
C ILE A 137 -0.89 7.41 -6.56
N VAL A 138 -1.35 7.07 -5.37
CA VAL A 138 -0.91 5.88 -4.64
C VAL A 138 -2.11 4.98 -4.37
N VAL A 139 -1.98 3.70 -4.73
CA VAL A 139 -3.04 2.70 -4.56
C VAL A 139 -2.45 1.39 -4.08
N ASN A 140 -2.82 1.00 -2.86
CA ASN A 140 -2.41 -0.29 -2.28
C ASN A 140 -0.89 -0.55 -2.39
N GLY A 141 -0.08 0.47 -2.08
CA GLY A 141 1.38 0.40 -2.09
C GLY A 141 2.03 0.80 -3.41
N ASP A 142 1.31 0.74 -4.53
CA ASP A 142 1.83 1.15 -5.83
C ASP A 142 1.71 2.66 -6.03
N GLU A 143 2.73 3.26 -6.65
CA GLU A 143 2.87 4.72 -6.77
C GLU A 143 3.10 5.14 -8.22
N GLU A 144 2.19 5.94 -8.76
CA GLU A 144 2.31 6.49 -10.10
C GLU A 144 2.42 8.01 -10.08
N VAL A 145 3.30 8.53 -10.91
CA VAL A 145 3.61 9.96 -11.00
C VAL A 145 3.39 10.42 -12.43
N PHE A 146 2.55 11.44 -12.57
CA PHE A 146 2.26 12.08 -13.84
C PHE A 146 2.66 13.54 -13.79
N GLU A 147 3.49 13.93 -14.76
CA GLU A 147 3.96 15.31 -14.93
C GLU A 147 3.31 15.89 -16.19
N PHE A 148 2.74 17.07 -16.07
CA PHE A 148 2.12 17.80 -17.17
C PHE A 148 2.34 19.29 -17.02
N ARG A 149 1.98 20.04 -18.06
CA ARG A 149 2.14 21.48 -18.09
C ARG A 149 0.82 22.15 -18.45
N THR A 150 0.48 23.20 -17.72
CA THR A 150 -0.68 24.07 -17.95
C THR A 150 -0.32 25.32 -18.76
#